data_AF-A0A0G0A1R0-F1
#
_entry.id   AF-A0A0G0A1R0-F1
#
_cell.length_a   1.000
_cell.length_b   1.000
_cell.length_c   1.000
_cell.angle_alpha   90.00
_cell.angle_beta   90.00
_cell.angle_gamma   90.00
#
_symmetry.space_group_name_H-M   'P 1'
#
loop_
_entity.id
_entity.type
_entity.pdbx_description
1 polymer ?
#
loop_
_entity_poly.entity_id
_entity_poly.type
_entity_poly.pdbx_seq_one_letter_code
_entity_poly.pdbx_strand_id
1 'polypeptide(L)' 'MGMIDAKNRVTEHQRFYQAAYKAHTRLWKINPRSNWYMAPYLVALWGGFGATLYAASRKVAGHNTWFSKD' A
#
# COMPACT_ATOMS: atom_id res chain seq x y z
N MET A 1 -29.13 5.26 13.54
CA MET A 1 -29.73 5.00 12.20
C MET A 1 -28.69 4.70 11.09
N GLY A 2 -27.39 4.53 11.37
CA GLY A 2 -26.37 4.31 10.31
C GLY A 2 -26.19 2.85 9.86
N MET A 3 -26.65 1.88 10.67
CA MET A 3 -26.62 0.44 10.35
C MET A 3 -28.02 -0.17 10.17
N ILE A 4 -29.06 0.49 10.71
CA ILE A 4 -30.47 0.07 10.60
C ILE A 4 -31.06 0.89 9.43
N ASP A 5 -31.62 0.20 8.42
CA ASP A 5 -32.10 0.76 7.14
C ASP A 5 -31.06 1.41 6.22
N ALA A 6 -29.78 1.00 6.32
CA ALA A 6 -28.78 1.42 5.35
C ALA A 6 -29.08 0.82 3.96
N LYS A 7 -29.07 1.66 2.90
CA LYS A 7 -29.25 1.19 1.52
C LYS A 7 -28.21 0.12 1.19
N ASN A 8 -28.67 -1.05 0.72
CA ASN A 8 -27.79 -2.09 0.22
C ASN A 8 -27.10 -1.63 -1.08
N ARG A 9 -25.77 -1.50 -1.05
CA ARG A 9 -24.92 -1.12 -2.21
C ARG A 9 -24.10 -2.28 -2.77
N VAL A 10 -24.36 -3.52 -2.34
CA VAL A 10 -23.56 -4.69 -2.74
C VAL A 10 -23.56 -4.87 -4.26
N THR A 11 -24.72 -4.81 -4.90
CA THR A 11 -24.83 -4.99 -6.36
C THR A 11 -24.14 -3.87 -7.15
N GLU A 12 -24.19 -2.64 -6.63
CA GLU A 12 -23.48 -1.48 -7.18
C GLU A 12 -21.96 -1.71 -7.13
N HIS A 13 -21.44 -2.11 -5.97
CA HIS A 13 -20.03 -2.44 -5.80
C HIS A 13 -19.62 -3.63 -6.67
N GLN A 14 -20.42 -4.70 -6.73
CA GLN A 14 -20.14 -5.85 -7.57
C GLN A 14 -20.00 -5.46 -9.04
N ARG A 15 -20.92 -4.65 -9.59
CA ARG A 15 -20.83 -4.17 -10.97
C ARG A 15 -19.58 -3.32 -11.20
N PHE A 16 -19.28 -2.41 -10.28
CA PHE A 16 -18.10 -1.55 -10.34
C PHE A 16 -16.79 -2.36 -10.35
N TYR A 17 -16.62 -3.27 -9.39
CA TYR A 17 -15.41 -4.10 -9.29
C TYR A 17 -15.29 -5.10 -10.45
N GLN A 18 -16.40 -5.70 -10.90
CA GLN A 18 -16.38 -6.63 -12.04
C GLN A 18 -16.05 -5.91 -13.36
N ALA A 19 -16.55 -4.70 -13.59
CA ALA A 19 -16.20 -3.92 -14.78
C ALA A 19 -14.71 -3.57 -14.81
N ALA A 20 -14.16 -3.14 -13.68
CA ALA A 20 -12.74 -2.84 -13.55
C ALA A 20 -11.86 -4.11 -13.65
N TYR A 21 -12.33 -5.23 -13.11
CA TYR A 21 -11.64 -6.52 -13.24
C TYR A 21 -11.60 -7.02 -14.69
N LYS A 22 -12.70 -6.84 -15.45
CA LYS A 22 -12.73 -7.11 -16.91
C LYS A 22 -11.74 -6.23 -17.68
N ALA A 23 -11.48 -5.01 -17.20
CA ALA A 23 -10.42 -4.14 -17.72
C ALA A 23 -9.01 -4.50 -17.21
N HIS A 24 -8.84 -5.68 -16.59
CA HIS A 24 -7.58 -6.20 -16.04
C HIS A 24 -6.90 -5.27 -15.02
N THR A 25 -7.68 -4.42 -14.35
CA THR A 25 -7.14 -3.60 -13.25
C THR A 25 -7.01 -4.45 -11.99
N ARG A 26 -5.89 -4.31 -11.27
CA ARG A 26 -5.65 -5.06 -10.03
C ARG A 26 -6.63 -4.62 -8.96
N LEU A 27 -7.18 -5.57 -8.19
CA LEU A 27 -8.20 -5.32 -7.15
C LEU A 27 -7.86 -4.15 -6.23
N TRP A 28 -6.63 -4.09 -5.73
CA TRP A 28 -6.18 -3.04 -4.83
C TRP A 28 -6.02 -1.66 -5.50
N LYS A 29 -6.14 -1.54 -6.83
CA LYS A 29 -6.09 -0.29 -7.62
C LYS A 29 -7.45 0.17 -8.15
N ILE A 30 -8.52 -0.62 -7.95
CA ILE A 30 -9.83 -0.38 -8.56
C ILE A 30 -10.54 0.85 -7.96
N ASN A 31 -10.51 0.98 -6.64
CA ASN A 31 -11.23 2.05 -5.95
C ASN A 31 -10.53 3.40 -6.19
N PRO A 32 -11.26 4.52 -6.42
CA PRO A 32 -10.63 5.84 -6.57
C PRO A 32 -9.77 6.27 -5.37
N ARG A 33 -10.14 5.82 -4.16
CA ARG A 33 -9.38 6.09 -2.93
C ARG A 33 -8.13 5.22 -2.80
N SER A 34 -8.00 4.18 -3.62
CA SER A 34 -6.85 3.28 -3.60
C SER A 34 -5.53 4.05 -3.60
N ASN A 35 -5.39 5.04 -4.48
CA ASN A 35 -4.14 5.79 -4.61
C ASN A 35 -3.75 6.48 -3.29
N TRP A 36 -4.71 7.02 -2.55
CA TRP A 36 -4.47 7.67 -1.26
C TRP A 36 -4.00 6.70 -0.17
N TYR A 37 -4.45 5.45 -0.21
CA TYR A 37 -3.98 4.42 0.72
C TYR A 37 -2.68 3.76 0.24
N MET A 38 -2.54 3.57 -1.07
CA MET A 38 -1.43 2.82 -1.64
C MET A 38 -0.15 3.63 -1.75
N ALA A 39 -0.24 4.94 -1.99
CA ALA A 39 0.93 5.80 -2.02
C ALA A 39 1.73 5.77 -0.69
N PRO A 40 1.14 6.06 0.49
CA PRO A 40 1.89 6.01 1.74
C PRO A 40 2.33 4.58 2.10
N TYR A 41 1.51 3.56 1.81
CA TYR A 41 1.90 2.17 2.03
C TYR A 41 3.15 1.78 1.23
N LEU A 42 3.19 2.11 -0.06
CA LEU A 42 4.33 1.76 -0.92
C LEU A 42 5.60 2.54 -0.53
N VAL A 43 5.47 3.80 -0.11
CA VAL A 43 6.60 4.58 0.42
C VAL A 43 7.16 3.94 1.68
N ALA A 44 6.30 3.56 2.63
CA ALA A 44 6.75 2.90 3.87
C ALA A 44 7.38 1.53 3.58
N LEU A 45 6.76 0.74 2.70
CA LEU A 45 7.24 -0.60 2.36
C LEU A 45 8.62 -0.55 1.69
N TRP A 46 8.74 0.19 0.59
CA TRP A 46 9.99 0.25 -0.17
C TRP A 46 11.05 1.11 0.51
N GLY A 47 10.64 2.16 1.22
CA GLY A 47 11.53 2.95 2.06
C GLY A 47 12.12 2.12 3.19
N GLY A 48 11.29 1.38 3.93
CA GLY A 48 11.75 0.49 5.00
C GLY A 48 12.62 -0.67 4.51
N PHE A 49 12.28 -1.24 3.35
CA PHE A 49 13.10 -2.25 2.69
C PHE A 49 14.48 -1.72 2.32
N GLY A 50 14.55 -0.58 1.63
CA GLY A 50 15.81 0.06 1.26
C GLY A 50 16.64 0.47 2.47
N ALA A 51 15.98 0.99 3.52
CA ALA A 51 16.62 1.34 4.78
C ALA A 51 17.23 0.11 5.47
N THR A 52 16.51 -1.02 5.50
CA THR A 52 17.02 -2.28 6.07
C THR A 52 18.20 -2.81 5.29
N LEU A 53 18.13 -2.79 3.95
CA LEU A 53 19.27 -3.19 3.11
C LEU A 53 20.49 -2.32 3.36
N TYR A 54 20.31 -0.99 3.44
CA TYR A 54 21.39 -0.07 3.78
C TYR A 54 22.03 -0.41 5.14
N ALA A 55 21.22 -0.57 6.18
CA ALA A 55 21.71 -0.92 7.52
C ALA A 55 22.42 -2.28 7.53
N ALA A 56 21.91 -3.27 6.80
CA ALA A 56 22.55 -4.58 6.66
C ALA A 56 23.91 -4.48 5.95
N SER A 57 23.98 -3.78 4.81
CA SER A 57 25.24 -3.56 4.08
C SER A 57 26.27 -2.82 4.94
N ARG A 58 25.83 -1.80 5.70
CA ARG A 58 26.69 -1.07 6.65
C ARG A 58 27.21 -1.98 7.76
N LYS A 59 26.35 -2.86 8.29
CA LYS A 59 26.73 -3.83 9.32
C LYS A 59 27.77 -4.82 8.80
N VAL A 60 27.62 -5.32 7.58
CA VAL A 60 28.60 -6.19 6.91
C VAL A 60 29.94 -5.47 6.73
N ALA A 61 29.91 -4.17 6.40
CA ALA A 61 31.10 -3.33 6.31
C ALA A 61 31.69 -2.90 7.68
N GLY A 62 31.17 -3.41 8.80
CA GLY A 62 31.69 -3.14 10.15
C GLY A 62 31.17 -1.86 10.81
N HIS A 63 30.26 -1.13 10.15
CA HIS A 63 29.66 0.07 10.72
C HIS A 63 28.43 -0.27 11.56
N ASN A 64 28.39 0.21 12.81
CA ASN A 64 27.31 -0.07 13.76
C ASN A 64 26.21 1.01 13.78
N THR A 65 26.42 2.12 13.08
CA THR A 65 25.49 3.26 13.07
C THR A 65 25.03 3.59 11.65
N TRP A 66 23.83 4.18 11.57
CA TRP A 66 23.22 4.62 10.31
C TRP A 66 24.04 5.72 9.62
N PHE A 67 24.61 6.62 10.40
CA PHE A 67 25.54 7.63 9.92
C PHE A 67 26.91 7.28 10.46
N SER A 68 27.94 7.28 9.60
CA SER A 68 29.31 7.33 10.12
C SER A 68 29.40 8.61 10.96
N LYS A 69 29.70 8.49 12.25
CA LYS A 69 30.45 9.55 12.89
C LYS A 69 31.86 9.42 12.35
N ASP A 70 32.46 10.55 12.01
CA ASP A 70 33.91 10.64 11.88
C ASP A 70 34.58 9.92 13.06
#